data_AF-A0A954TLT5-F1
#
_entry.id   AF-A0A954TLT5-F1
#
_cell.length_a   1.000
_cell.length_b   1.000
_cell.length_c   1.000
_cell.angle_alpha   90.00
_cell.angle_beta   90.00
_cell.angle_gamma   90.00
#
_symmetry.space_group_name_H-M   'P 1'
#
loop_
_entity.id
_entity.type
_entity.pdbx_description
1 polymer ?
#
loop_
_entity_poly.entity_id
_entity_poly.type
_entity_poly.pdbx_seq_one_letter_code
_entity_poly.pdbx_strand_id
1 'polypeptide(L)'
;HRDMKLSNVLVTSHGRAKLVDFGLAALADTSNEAALADCPSARAIDYAALERGTGVRKDDPRSDIYFLGSMLYHILCGQSPLTETRDRMARLNVSRFREVPHITKIAPEMPLNVAAIVHKAMEFDPAKRYQTPNEMLEDLRATLQRIESGDTMTTARIAAGKKDDPEAVEAATEGANRTVMLVESKLEFQDLIREKLKKRGYRVLVISDPARALARFIPEEDRPADAVLFSAPELASAALDAFNQFGSDPHTADIPAILLVDRKQQFVIRNAKVGPKRMMLAMPLKVRELRSSLIRLLKRKTTNGSDAAEQ
;
A
#
# COMPACT_ATOMS: atom_id res chain seq x y z
N HIS A 1 -35.06 -5.36 1.37
CA HIS A 1 -35.44 -4.14 0.62
C HIS A 1 -35.96 -4.48 -0.76
N ARG A 2 -35.22 -5.29 -1.54
CA ARG A 2 -35.58 -5.74 -2.90
C ARG A 2 -35.63 -4.65 -3.96
N ASP A 3 -35.17 -3.44 -3.61
CA ASP A 3 -35.07 -2.29 -4.51
C ASP A 3 -33.83 -1.42 -4.19
N MET A 4 -32.73 -2.05 -3.79
CA MET A 4 -31.47 -1.32 -3.53
C MET A 4 -30.98 -0.66 -4.83
N LYS A 5 -30.96 0.67 -4.86
CA LYS A 5 -30.46 1.51 -5.96
C LYS A 5 -30.08 2.89 -5.44
N LEU A 6 -29.22 3.61 -6.19
CA LEU A 6 -28.73 4.93 -5.79
C LEU A 6 -29.84 5.96 -5.59
N SER A 7 -30.89 5.94 -6.42
CA SER A 7 -32.01 6.89 -6.28
C SER A 7 -32.86 6.68 -5.02
N ASN A 8 -32.70 5.55 -4.32
CA ASN A 8 -33.35 5.27 -3.04
C ASN A 8 -32.44 5.63 -1.84
N VAL A 9 -31.30 6.30 -2.07
CA VAL A 9 -30.43 6.80 -1.01
C VAL A 9 -30.45 8.32 -1.00
N LEU A 10 -30.97 8.89 0.07
CA LEU A 10 -30.94 10.32 0.32
C LEU A 10 -29.74 10.70 1.17
N VAL A 11 -29.04 11.76 0.79
CA VAL A 11 -27.93 12.31 1.58
C VAL A 11 -28.41 13.60 2.25
N THR A 12 -28.37 13.62 3.58
CA THR A 12 -28.73 14.82 4.36
C THR A 12 -27.66 15.91 4.25
N SER A 13 -27.99 17.14 4.62
CA SER A 13 -27.04 18.27 4.67
C SER A 13 -25.82 18.02 5.57
N HIS A 14 -25.93 17.12 6.54
CA HIS A 14 -24.83 16.69 7.41
C HIS A 14 -24.03 15.51 6.84
N GLY A 15 -24.22 15.15 5.57
CA GLY A 15 -23.49 14.05 4.92
C GLY A 15 -23.93 12.65 5.34
N ARG A 16 -25.02 12.50 6.10
CA ARG A 16 -25.55 11.19 6.49
C ARG A 16 -26.45 10.63 5.39
N ALA A 17 -26.14 9.42 4.91
CA ALA A 17 -26.98 8.67 3.98
C ALA A 17 -28.17 8.01 4.71
N LYS A 18 -29.35 8.05 4.09
CA LYS A 18 -30.58 7.40 4.55
C LYS A 18 -31.21 6.64 3.39
N LEU A 19 -31.55 5.38 3.63
CA LEU A 19 -32.28 4.55 2.69
C LEU A 19 -33.78 4.87 2.77
N VAL A 20 -34.44 4.99 1.62
CA VAL A 20 -35.87 5.26 1.48
C VAL A 20 -36.50 4.26 0.52
N ASP A 21 -37.84 4.24 0.48
CA ASP A 21 -38.64 3.45 -0.46
C ASP A 21 -38.43 1.92 -0.36
N PHE A 22 -38.90 1.34 0.75
CA PHE A 22 -38.95 -0.10 0.97
C PHE A 22 -40.02 -0.82 0.12
N GLY A 23 -40.50 -0.19 -0.97
CA GLY A 23 -41.76 -0.48 -1.68
C GLY A 23 -41.87 -1.86 -2.34
N LEU A 24 -40.77 -2.60 -2.53
CA LEU A 24 -40.82 -3.98 -3.06
C LEU A 24 -40.83 -5.07 -1.98
N ALA A 25 -40.78 -4.71 -0.69
CA ALA A 25 -41.00 -5.64 0.41
C ALA A 25 -42.45 -6.20 0.42
N ALA A 26 -43.42 -5.44 -0.10
CA ALA A 26 -44.85 -5.78 -0.06
C ALA A 26 -45.34 -6.69 -1.21
N LEU A 27 -44.57 -6.89 -2.28
CA LEU A 27 -44.93 -7.79 -3.41
C LEU A 27 -44.48 -9.25 -3.18
N ALA A 28 -44.30 -9.64 -1.92
CA ALA A 28 -43.89 -10.99 -1.53
C ALA A 28 -44.90 -12.07 -1.99
N ASP A 29 -46.19 -11.74 -2.07
CA ASP A 29 -47.28 -12.73 -2.18
C ASP A 29 -47.64 -13.23 -3.59
N THR A 30 -47.05 -12.72 -4.67
CA THR A 30 -47.35 -13.25 -6.01
C THR A 30 -46.32 -14.30 -6.43
N SER A 31 -46.71 -15.57 -6.29
CA SER A 31 -46.03 -16.77 -6.78
C SER A 31 -46.36 -17.09 -8.25
N ASN A 32 -46.80 -16.09 -9.03
CA ASN A 32 -47.20 -16.28 -10.42
C ASN A 32 -46.11 -15.80 -11.40
N GLU A 33 -45.67 -16.67 -12.30
CA GLU A 33 -44.76 -16.32 -13.40
C GLU A 33 -45.33 -15.22 -14.32
N ALA A 34 -46.67 -15.16 -14.44
CA ALA A 34 -47.38 -14.09 -15.14
C ALA A 34 -47.20 -12.70 -14.50
N ALA A 35 -46.98 -12.61 -13.18
CA ALA A 35 -46.76 -11.34 -12.48
C ALA A 35 -45.38 -10.74 -12.74
N LEU A 36 -44.41 -11.55 -13.20
CA LEU A 36 -43.10 -11.05 -13.62
C LEU A 36 -43.18 -10.30 -14.95
N ALA A 37 -44.20 -10.57 -15.77
CA ALA A 37 -44.46 -9.84 -17.03
C ALA A 37 -44.92 -8.40 -16.77
N ASP A 38 -45.57 -8.18 -15.63
CA ASP A 38 -46.17 -6.90 -15.22
C ASP A 38 -45.33 -6.14 -14.18
N CYS A 39 -44.07 -6.56 -13.97
CA CYS A 39 -43.21 -5.97 -12.94
C CYS A 39 -42.74 -4.57 -13.38
N PRO A 40 -43.17 -3.48 -12.71
CA PRO A 40 -43.02 -2.11 -13.24
C PRO A 40 -41.60 -1.55 -13.09
N SER A 41 -40.74 -2.22 -12.30
CA SER A 41 -39.40 -1.74 -11.97
C SER A 41 -38.30 -2.55 -12.66
N ALA A 42 -37.45 -1.85 -13.42
CA ALA A 42 -36.24 -2.40 -14.03
C ALA A 42 -35.31 -3.09 -13.00
N ARG A 43 -35.29 -2.58 -11.76
CA ARG A 43 -34.52 -3.17 -10.66
C ARG A 43 -35.16 -4.44 -10.14
N ALA A 44 -36.49 -4.52 -10.05
CA ALA A 44 -37.20 -5.74 -9.64
C ALA A 44 -36.90 -6.93 -10.57
N ILE A 45 -36.79 -6.66 -11.88
CA ILE A 45 -36.39 -7.65 -12.88
C ILE A 45 -34.97 -8.16 -12.60
N ASP A 46 -34.03 -7.25 -12.27
CA ASP A 46 -32.66 -7.63 -11.92
C ASP A 46 -32.63 -8.52 -10.67
N TYR A 47 -33.41 -8.21 -9.63
CA TYR A 47 -33.53 -9.05 -8.43
C TYR A 47 -34.03 -10.44 -8.77
N ALA A 48 -35.14 -10.54 -9.51
CA ALA A 48 -35.72 -11.83 -9.89
C ALA A 48 -34.78 -12.65 -10.79
N ALA A 49 -33.98 -12.00 -11.64
CA ALA A 49 -32.97 -12.67 -12.45
C ALA A 49 -31.81 -13.20 -11.60
N LEU A 50 -31.30 -12.41 -10.66
CA LEU A 50 -30.24 -12.83 -9.73
C LEU A 50 -30.71 -13.98 -8.82
N GLU A 51 -31.88 -13.86 -8.20
CA GLU A 51 -32.45 -14.88 -7.30
C GLU A 51 -32.63 -16.22 -8.04
N ARG A 52 -33.22 -16.18 -9.25
CA ARG A 52 -33.36 -17.38 -10.09
C ARG A 52 -32.03 -17.95 -10.54
N GLY A 53 -31.10 -17.10 -10.97
CA GLY A 53 -29.78 -17.56 -11.43
C GLY A 53 -28.93 -18.19 -10.32
N THR A 54 -29.16 -17.78 -9.07
CA THR A 54 -28.43 -18.28 -7.89
C THR A 54 -29.18 -19.37 -7.14
N GLY A 55 -30.45 -19.62 -7.46
CA GLY A 55 -31.28 -20.64 -6.83
C GLY A 55 -31.65 -20.33 -5.37
N VAL A 56 -31.51 -19.07 -4.93
CA VAL A 56 -31.91 -18.65 -3.58
C VAL A 56 -33.41 -18.40 -3.51
N ARG A 57 -33.96 -18.42 -2.29
CA ARG A 57 -35.35 -18.04 -2.07
C ARG A 57 -35.61 -16.59 -2.46
N LYS A 58 -36.81 -16.33 -2.99
CA LYS A 58 -37.35 -14.98 -3.18
C LYS A 58 -37.40 -14.33 -1.80
N ASP A 59 -36.72 -13.19 -1.60
CA ASP A 59 -36.52 -12.49 -0.30
C ASP A 59 -35.17 -12.69 0.41
N ASP A 60 -34.23 -13.44 -0.18
CA ASP A 60 -32.93 -13.67 0.46
C ASP A 60 -32.18 -12.33 0.72
N PRO A 61 -31.78 -12.01 1.96
CA PRO A 61 -31.10 -10.75 2.29
C PRO A 61 -29.75 -10.59 1.58
N ARG A 62 -29.14 -11.70 1.13
CA ARG A 62 -27.90 -11.67 0.35
C ARG A 62 -28.10 -11.06 -1.02
N SER A 63 -29.32 -11.00 -1.54
CA SER A 63 -29.65 -10.26 -2.76
C SER A 63 -29.50 -8.75 -2.55
N ASP A 64 -29.97 -8.20 -1.42
CA ASP A 64 -29.76 -6.78 -1.09
C ASP A 64 -28.27 -6.45 -0.95
N ILE A 65 -27.46 -7.37 -0.38
CA ILE A 65 -26.01 -7.22 -0.28
C ILE A 65 -25.35 -7.11 -1.67
N TYR A 66 -25.79 -7.94 -2.63
CA TYR A 66 -25.28 -7.86 -4.01
C TYR A 66 -25.52 -6.48 -4.62
N PHE A 67 -26.74 -5.96 -4.49
CA PHE A 67 -27.08 -4.67 -5.06
C PHE A 67 -26.49 -3.49 -4.26
N LEU A 68 -26.23 -3.65 -2.95
CA LEU A 68 -25.41 -2.71 -2.19
C LEU A 68 -23.97 -2.69 -2.74
N GLY A 69 -23.37 -3.84 -3.00
CA GLY A 69 -22.08 -3.95 -3.68
C GLY A 69 -22.10 -3.26 -5.05
N SER A 70 -23.16 -3.45 -5.83
CA SER A 70 -23.36 -2.78 -7.11
C SER A 70 -23.43 -1.24 -6.99
N MET A 71 -24.10 -0.73 -5.95
CA MET A 71 -24.13 0.70 -5.65
C MET A 71 -22.75 1.22 -5.26
N LEU A 72 -22.03 0.51 -4.39
CA LEU A 72 -20.66 0.87 -3.99
C LEU A 72 -19.72 0.89 -5.20
N TYR A 73 -19.80 -0.11 -6.07
CA TYR A 73 -19.05 -0.14 -7.32
C TYR A 73 -19.30 1.14 -8.12
N HIS A 74 -20.57 1.51 -8.31
CA HIS A 74 -20.93 2.71 -9.07
C HIS A 74 -20.40 3.98 -8.40
N ILE A 75 -20.56 4.14 -7.09
CA ILE A 75 -20.05 5.31 -6.35
C ILE A 75 -18.53 5.44 -6.48
N LEU A 76 -17.82 4.31 -6.40
CA LEU A 76 -16.36 4.28 -6.40
C LEU A 76 -15.74 4.44 -7.79
N CYS A 77 -16.40 3.94 -8.85
CA CYS A 77 -15.90 4.02 -10.23
C CYS A 77 -16.55 5.11 -11.08
N GLY A 78 -17.67 5.69 -10.64
CA GLY A 78 -18.50 6.57 -11.47
C GLY A 78 -19.23 5.85 -12.61
N GLN A 79 -19.22 4.51 -12.65
CA GLN A 79 -19.87 3.70 -13.68
C GLN A 79 -20.61 2.52 -13.06
N SER A 80 -21.85 2.27 -13.50
CA SER A 80 -22.63 1.10 -13.06
C SER A 80 -21.94 -0.20 -13.50
N PRO A 81 -21.84 -1.23 -12.62
CA PRO A 81 -21.29 -2.53 -13.01
C PRO A 81 -22.22 -3.33 -13.91
N LEU A 82 -23.52 -3.03 -13.87
CA LEU A 82 -24.54 -3.66 -14.71
C LEU A 82 -24.96 -2.67 -15.79
N THR A 83 -24.86 -3.07 -17.05
CA THR A 83 -25.31 -2.25 -18.18
C THR A 83 -26.77 -1.86 -18.01
N GLU A 84 -27.06 -0.56 -18.06
CA GLU A 84 -28.43 -0.06 -18.04
C GLU A 84 -29.09 -0.29 -19.39
N THR A 85 -30.18 -1.05 -19.39
CA THR A 85 -30.94 -1.36 -20.60
C THR A 85 -32.43 -1.35 -20.30
N ARG A 86 -33.25 -1.03 -21.30
CA ARG A 86 -34.71 -1.20 -21.26
C ARG A 86 -35.15 -2.56 -21.77
N ASP A 87 -34.24 -3.31 -22.40
CA ASP A 87 -34.52 -4.67 -22.85
C ASP A 87 -34.63 -5.63 -21.66
N ARG A 88 -35.82 -6.20 -21.51
CA ARG A 88 -36.14 -7.16 -20.46
C ARG A 88 -35.31 -8.45 -20.62
N MET A 89 -35.09 -8.93 -21.84
CA MET A 89 -34.34 -10.17 -22.07
C MET A 89 -32.87 -10.00 -21.67
N ALA A 90 -32.26 -8.87 -22.04
CA ALA A 90 -30.92 -8.52 -21.57
C ALA A 90 -30.81 -8.43 -20.03
N ARG A 91 -31.84 -7.95 -19.33
CA ARG A 91 -31.85 -7.91 -17.85
C ARG A 91 -32.00 -9.29 -17.20
N LEU A 92 -32.76 -10.16 -17.84
CA LEU A 92 -32.97 -11.54 -17.39
C LEU A 92 -31.75 -12.43 -17.62
N ASN A 93 -30.83 -12.03 -18.50
CA ASN A 93 -29.61 -12.77 -18.74
C ASN A 93 -28.74 -12.79 -17.47
N VAL A 94 -28.49 -14.00 -16.96
CA VAL A 94 -27.72 -14.24 -15.73
C VAL A 94 -26.23 -13.87 -15.89
N SER A 95 -25.69 -13.92 -17.12
CA SER A 95 -24.25 -13.66 -17.36
C SER A 95 -23.83 -12.27 -16.91
N ARG A 96 -24.72 -11.28 -17.00
CA ARG A 96 -24.44 -9.89 -16.58
C ARG A 96 -24.08 -9.75 -15.10
N PHE A 97 -24.49 -10.70 -14.26
CA PHE A 97 -24.15 -10.71 -12.83
C PHE A 97 -22.80 -11.39 -12.54
N ARG A 98 -22.29 -12.18 -13.50
CA ARG A 98 -21.01 -12.91 -13.43
C ARG A 98 -19.87 -12.16 -14.12
N GLU A 99 -20.19 -11.49 -15.22
CA GLU A 99 -19.22 -10.84 -16.11
C GLU A 99 -18.99 -9.37 -15.74
N VAL A 100 -19.04 -9.05 -14.44
CA VAL A 100 -18.78 -7.69 -13.95
C VAL A 100 -17.28 -7.41 -14.04
N PRO A 101 -16.85 -6.33 -14.72
CA PRO A 101 -15.44 -5.96 -14.76
C PRO A 101 -14.89 -5.75 -13.35
N HIS A 102 -13.64 -6.15 -13.11
CA HIS A 102 -13.03 -5.87 -11.83
C HIS A 102 -12.83 -4.36 -11.65
N ILE A 103 -13.28 -3.81 -10.52
CA ILE A 103 -13.23 -2.38 -10.18
C ILE A 103 -11.86 -1.73 -10.52
N THR A 104 -10.76 -2.45 -10.30
CA THR A 104 -9.40 -1.96 -10.54
C THR A 104 -9.02 -1.84 -12.02
N LYS A 105 -9.77 -2.45 -12.93
CA LYS A 105 -9.62 -2.22 -14.38
C LYS A 105 -10.12 -0.83 -14.77
N ILE A 106 -11.09 -0.30 -14.03
CA ILE A 106 -11.71 1.01 -14.28
C ILE A 106 -11.06 2.09 -13.40
N ALA A 107 -10.78 1.76 -12.13
CA ALA A 107 -10.12 2.63 -11.15
C ALA A 107 -8.85 1.95 -10.58
N PRO A 108 -7.69 2.02 -11.29
CA PRO A 108 -6.46 1.33 -10.88
C PRO A 108 -5.85 1.79 -9.55
N GLU A 109 -6.18 3.01 -9.13
CA GLU A 109 -5.77 3.61 -7.85
C GLU A 109 -6.67 3.19 -6.68
N MET A 110 -7.71 2.39 -6.93
CA MET A 110 -8.57 1.87 -5.88
C MET A 110 -7.75 0.95 -4.95
N PRO A 111 -7.81 1.15 -3.62
CA PRO A 111 -7.24 0.21 -2.66
C PRO A 111 -7.84 -1.18 -2.83
N LEU A 112 -6.99 -2.20 -2.82
CA LEU A 112 -7.35 -3.60 -3.08
C LEU A 112 -8.26 -4.17 -2.01
N ASN A 113 -8.10 -3.72 -0.77
CA ASN A 113 -8.98 -4.05 0.36
C ASN A 113 -10.42 -3.56 0.11
N VAL A 114 -10.59 -2.33 -0.41
CA VAL A 114 -11.92 -1.81 -0.79
C VAL A 114 -12.50 -2.60 -1.95
N ALA A 115 -11.68 -2.86 -2.98
CA ALA A 115 -12.08 -3.65 -4.13
C ALA A 115 -12.56 -5.06 -3.74
N ALA A 116 -11.85 -5.71 -2.80
CA ALA A 116 -12.20 -7.04 -2.32
C ALA A 116 -13.57 -7.08 -1.64
N ILE A 117 -13.92 -6.06 -0.83
CA ILE A 117 -15.25 -5.98 -0.20
C ILE A 117 -16.35 -5.85 -1.25
N VAL A 118 -16.16 -4.97 -2.24
CA VAL A 118 -17.14 -4.77 -3.31
C VAL A 118 -17.36 -6.07 -4.08
N HIS A 119 -16.29 -6.76 -4.46
CA HIS A 119 -16.40 -8.03 -5.20
C HIS A 119 -16.95 -9.17 -4.36
N LYS A 120 -16.59 -9.27 -3.07
CA LYS A 120 -17.20 -10.25 -2.16
C LYS A 120 -18.69 -9.99 -1.99
N ALA A 121 -19.13 -8.73 -1.92
CA ALA A 121 -20.55 -8.39 -1.89
C ALA A 121 -21.26 -8.75 -3.21
N MET A 122 -20.58 -8.57 -4.35
CA MET A 122 -21.10 -8.87 -5.70
C MET A 122 -20.80 -10.29 -6.19
N GLU A 123 -20.36 -11.20 -5.31
CA GLU A 123 -20.07 -12.57 -5.71
C GLU A 123 -21.36 -13.26 -6.17
N PHE A 124 -21.31 -13.95 -7.30
CA PHE A 124 -22.51 -14.57 -7.88
C PHE A 124 -22.98 -15.73 -7.00
N ASP A 125 -22.05 -16.57 -6.54
CA ASP A 125 -22.32 -17.66 -5.61
C ASP A 125 -22.71 -17.11 -4.22
N PRO A 126 -23.97 -17.29 -3.76
CA PRO A 126 -24.42 -16.79 -2.47
C PRO A 126 -23.63 -17.34 -1.28
N ALA A 127 -23.01 -18.52 -1.39
CA ALA A 127 -22.21 -19.11 -0.32
C ALA A 127 -20.85 -18.41 -0.13
N LYS A 128 -20.35 -17.75 -1.18
CA LYS A 128 -19.10 -16.98 -1.16
C LYS A 128 -19.32 -15.49 -0.92
N ARG A 129 -20.57 -15.04 -0.95
CA ARG A 129 -20.99 -13.67 -0.59
C ARG A 129 -20.96 -13.48 0.92
N TYR A 130 -21.01 -12.23 1.39
CA TYR A 130 -21.35 -11.95 2.78
C TYR A 130 -22.70 -12.58 3.13
N GLN A 131 -22.77 -13.27 4.26
CA GLN A 131 -24.00 -13.94 4.70
C GLN A 131 -24.94 -12.99 5.42
N THR A 132 -24.42 -11.92 6.03
CA THR A 132 -25.22 -10.89 6.69
C THR A 132 -24.71 -9.47 6.39
N PRO A 133 -25.59 -8.44 6.44
CA PRO A 133 -25.15 -7.05 6.31
C PRO A 133 -24.15 -6.63 7.41
N ASN A 134 -24.25 -7.21 8.61
CA ASN A 134 -23.33 -6.94 9.71
C ASN A 134 -21.92 -7.43 9.40
N GLU A 135 -21.77 -8.61 8.79
CA GLU A 135 -20.46 -9.13 8.35
C GLU A 135 -19.78 -8.15 7.37
N MET A 136 -20.55 -7.63 6.41
CA MET A 136 -20.04 -6.63 5.47
C MET A 136 -19.68 -5.30 6.18
N LEU A 137 -20.47 -4.88 7.17
CA LEU A 137 -20.21 -3.65 7.94
C LEU A 137 -18.92 -3.76 8.77
N GLU A 138 -18.64 -4.92 9.36
CA GLU A 138 -17.41 -5.18 10.11
C GLU A 138 -16.18 -5.07 9.20
N ASP A 139 -16.23 -5.72 8.03
CA ASP A 139 -15.16 -5.61 7.02
C ASP A 139 -14.95 -4.18 6.53
N LEU A 140 -16.04 -3.42 6.33
CA LEU A 140 -15.97 -2.00 5.95
C LEU A 140 -15.29 -1.16 7.04
N ARG A 141 -15.65 -1.35 8.32
CA ARG A 141 -15.04 -0.63 9.45
C ARG A 141 -13.56 -0.96 9.61
N ALA A 142 -13.21 -2.25 9.55
CA ALA A 142 -11.82 -2.69 9.60
C ALA A 142 -11.00 -2.11 8.44
N THR A 143 -11.59 -2.08 7.24
CA THR A 143 -10.92 -1.50 6.06
C THR A 143 -10.74 0.00 6.17
N LEU A 144 -11.73 0.74 6.67
CA LEU A 144 -11.60 2.18 6.94
C LEU A 144 -10.44 2.47 7.90
N GLN A 145 -10.34 1.74 9.01
CA GLN A 145 -9.23 1.88 9.95
C GLN A 145 -7.87 1.60 9.29
N ARG A 146 -7.79 0.56 8.45
CA ARG A 146 -6.57 0.23 7.71
C ARG A 146 -6.17 1.35 6.76
N ILE A 147 -7.12 1.92 6.02
CA ILE A 147 -6.87 3.05 5.11
C ILE A 147 -6.39 4.27 5.89
N GLU A 148 -7.04 4.60 7.02
CA GLU A 148 -6.63 5.70 7.90
C GLU A 148 -5.21 5.49 8.47
N SER A 149 -4.84 4.24 8.74
CA SER A 149 -3.47 3.87 9.17
C SER A 149 -2.44 3.82 8.03
N GLY A 150 -2.84 4.08 6.78
CA GLY A 150 -1.95 4.16 5.61
C GLY A 150 -1.82 2.89 4.77
N ASP A 151 -2.59 1.83 5.06
CA ASP A 151 -2.64 0.60 4.25
C ASP A 151 -3.52 0.80 3.00
N THR A 152 -2.90 1.40 1.98
CA THR A 152 -3.50 1.71 0.67
C THR A 152 -2.75 0.97 -0.44
N MET A 153 -2.68 -0.36 -0.34
CA MET A 153 -2.17 -1.19 -1.44
C MET A 153 -3.16 -1.14 -2.61
N THR A 154 -2.73 -0.64 -3.77
CA THR A 154 -3.55 -0.53 -4.99
C THR A 154 -3.01 -1.43 -6.09
N THR A 155 -3.81 -1.76 -7.10
CA THR A 155 -3.28 -2.46 -8.29
C THR A 155 -2.22 -1.65 -9.02
N ALA A 156 -2.32 -0.33 -9.06
CA ALA A 156 -1.28 0.53 -9.63
C ALA A 156 0.04 0.39 -8.85
N ARG A 157 -0.01 0.30 -7.51
CA ARG A 157 1.16 0.05 -6.65
C ARG A 157 1.67 -1.38 -6.77
N ILE A 158 0.80 -2.38 -6.92
CA ILE A 158 1.22 -3.76 -7.19
C ILE A 158 1.78 -3.91 -8.61
N ALA A 159 1.25 -3.21 -9.62
CA ALA A 159 1.76 -3.23 -10.99
C ALA A 159 3.09 -2.46 -11.09
N ALA A 160 3.22 -1.36 -10.36
CA ALA A 160 4.50 -0.68 -10.14
C ALA A 160 5.48 -1.58 -9.35
N GLY A 161 4.99 -2.39 -8.41
CA GLY A 161 5.76 -3.38 -7.65
C GLY A 161 6.05 -4.69 -8.40
N LYS A 162 5.26 -5.07 -9.41
CA LYS A 162 5.46 -6.25 -10.27
C LYS A 162 6.51 -6.02 -11.36
N LYS A 163 6.94 -4.76 -11.55
CA LYS A 163 8.14 -4.41 -12.32
C LYS A 163 9.42 -4.37 -11.48
N ASP A 164 9.35 -4.63 -10.17
CA ASP A 164 10.52 -4.72 -9.30
C ASP A 164 10.67 -6.18 -8.78
N ASP A 165 11.70 -6.82 -9.32
CA ASP A 165 12.35 -8.11 -9.10
C ASP A 165 12.02 -9.03 -7.89
N PRO A 166 12.26 -10.37 -8.03
CA PRO A 166 12.26 -11.39 -6.97
C PRO A 166 13.13 -11.12 -5.72
N GLU A 167 13.93 -10.04 -5.68
CA GLU A 167 14.78 -9.63 -4.54
C GLU A 167 14.00 -9.23 -3.26
N ALA A 168 12.67 -9.03 -3.32
CA ALA A 168 11.92 -8.48 -2.18
C ALA A 168 11.79 -9.42 -0.97
N VAL A 169 11.95 -10.74 -1.17
CA VAL A 169 11.96 -11.71 -0.04
C VAL A 169 13.31 -11.66 0.70
N GLU A 170 14.42 -11.35 0.01
CA GLU A 170 15.73 -11.08 0.63
C GLU A 170 15.74 -9.74 1.40
N ALA A 171 14.89 -8.78 1.01
CA ALA A 171 14.85 -7.43 1.58
C ALA A 171 14.32 -7.33 3.02
N ALA A 172 13.57 -8.33 3.51
CA ALA A 172 13.15 -8.40 4.92
C ALA A 172 14.30 -8.87 5.84
N THR A 173 15.31 -9.54 5.28
CA THR A 173 16.52 -10.01 5.96
C THR A 173 17.78 -9.18 5.62
N GLU A 174 17.67 -8.17 4.74
CA GLU A 174 18.76 -7.35 4.21
C GLU A 174 19.59 -6.63 5.30
N GLY A 175 18.90 -6.13 6.33
CA GLY A 175 19.50 -5.44 7.46
C GLY A 175 19.71 -6.30 8.70
N ALA A 176 19.44 -7.62 8.65
CA ALA A 176 19.55 -8.48 9.83
C ALA A 176 20.95 -8.36 10.46
N ASN A 177 20.99 -8.01 11.75
CA ASN A 177 22.20 -7.74 12.53
C ASN A 177 23.08 -6.57 12.06
N ARG A 178 22.59 -5.65 11.22
CA ARG A 178 23.34 -4.45 10.80
C ARG A 178 22.82 -3.19 11.45
N THR A 179 23.74 -2.36 11.93
CA THR A 179 23.44 -1.08 12.57
C THR A 179 23.90 0.07 11.68
N VAL A 180 23.00 1.02 11.41
CA VAL A 180 23.31 2.24 10.66
C VAL A 180 23.20 3.44 11.61
N MET A 181 24.25 4.26 11.67
CA MET A 181 24.22 5.52 12.40
C MET A 181 23.81 6.65 11.46
N LEU A 182 22.81 7.42 11.85
CA LEU A 182 22.35 8.62 11.15
C LEU A 182 22.75 9.86 11.94
N VAL A 183 23.53 10.74 11.30
CA VAL A 183 23.97 12.03 11.80
C VAL A 183 23.13 13.13 11.15
N GLU A 184 22.12 13.60 11.88
CA GLU A 184 21.10 14.52 11.38
C GLU A 184 20.49 15.34 12.53
N SER A 185 20.31 16.65 12.35
CA SER A 185 19.66 17.54 13.33
C SER A 185 18.13 17.57 13.21
N LYS A 186 17.57 17.40 12.01
CA LYS A 186 16.13 17.52 11.78
C LYS A 186 15.32 16.29 12.20
N LEU A 187 14.48 16.41 13.23
CA LEU A 187 13.64 15.32 13.76
C LEU A 187 12.77 14.63 12.68
N GLU A 188 12.09 15.41 11.83
CA GLU A 188 11.25 14.86 10.74
C GLU A 188 12.05 13.93 9.81
N PHE A 189 13.30 14.30 9.51
CA PHE A 189 14.16 13.51 8.64
C PHE A 189 14.74 12.29 9.36
N GLN A 190 15.07 12.43 10.65
CA GLN A 190 15.48 11.31 11.50
C GLN A 190 14.41 10.22 11.52
N ASP A 191 13.14 10.59 11.77
CA ASP A 191 12.04 9.63 11.86
C ASP A 191 11.75 8.98 10.51
N LEU A 192 11.79 9.76 9.42
CA LEU A 192 11.60 9.23 8.06
C LEU A 192 12.64 8.17 7.68
N ILE A 193 13.92 8.44 7.91
CA ILE A 193 15.00 7.50 7.58
C ILE A 193 14.96 6.30 8.52
N ARG A 194 14.72 6.53 9.81
CA ARG A 194 14.60 5.48 10.83
C ARG A 194 13.48 4.50 10.48
N GLU A 195 12.29 4.99 10.16
CA GLU A 195 11.15 4.13 9.81
C GLU A 195 11.44 3.29 8.56
N LYS A 196 12.01 3.91 7.52
CA LYS A 196 12.36 3.23 6.26
C LYS A 196 13.41 2.14 6.43
N LEU A 197 14.45 2.39 7.23
CA LEU A 197 15.51 1.42 7.48
C LEU A 197 15.04 0.32 8.44
N LYS A 198 14.25 0.64 9.48
CA LYS A 198 13.65 -0.36 10.39
C LYS A 198 12.73 -1.34 9.66
N LYS A 199 11.93 -0.87 8.70
CA LYS A 199 11.08 -1.72 7.84
C LYS A 199 11.88 -2.74 7.01
N ARG A 200 13.21 -2.61 6.94
CA ARG A 200 14.15 -3.49 6.21
C ARG A 200 15.10 -4.27 7.14
N GLY A 201 14.85 -4.24 8.44
CA GLY A 201 15.60 -5.02 9.43
C GLY A 201 16.84 -4.34 10.01
N TYR A 202 17.19 -3.11 9.59
CA TYR A 202 18.35 -2.40 10.15
C TYR A 202 18.05 -1.83 11.54
N ARG A 203 19.05 -1.90 12.44
CA ARG A 203 19.08 -1.11 13.66
C ARG A 203 19.55 0.30 13.32
N VAL A 204 18.85 1.33 13.79
CA VAL A 204 19.20 2.73 13.45
C VAL A 204 19.54 3.49 14.73
N LEU A 205 20.79 3.95 14.83
CA LEU A 205 21.25 4.89 15.85
C LEU A 205 21.16 6.29 15.28
N VAL A 206 20.67 7.25 16.05
CA VAL A 206 20.52 8.63 15.59
C VAL A 206 21.30 9.55 16.52
N ILE A 207 22.10 10.44 15.94
CA ILE A 207 22.92 11.42 16.64
C ILE A 207 22.75 12.75 15.92
N SER A 208 22.47 13.83 16.66
CA SER A 208 22.22 15.14 16.03
C SER A 208 23.47 15.97 15.79
N ASP A 209 24.60 15.56 16.37
CA ASP A 209 25.84 16.31 16.34
C ASP A 209 26.97 15.46 15.71
N PRO A 210 27.63 15.95 14.65
CA PRO A 210 28.69 15.20 13.97
C PRO A 210 29.91 14.90 14.85
N ALA A 211 30.33 15.82 15.71
CA ALA A 211 31.49 15.60 16.57
C ALA A 211 31.21 14.51 17.62
N ARG A 212 30.00 14.52 18.21
CA ARG A 212 29.54 13.43 19.08
C ARG A 212 29.44 12.10 18.35
N ALA A 213 29.09 12.11 17.07
CA ALA A 213 29.03 10.88 16.27
C ALA A 213 30.43 10.28 16.08
N LEU A 214 31.44 11.09 15.76
CA LEU A 214 32.83 10.64 15.66
C LEU A 214 33.37 10.11 16.99
N ALA A 215 33.09 10.81 18.09
CA ALA A 215 33.54 10.43 19.43
C ALA A 215 33.00 9.06 19.92
N ARG A 216 31.99 8.49 19.24
CA ARG A 216 31.50 7.13 19.55
C ARG A 216 32.36 6.01 18.95
N PHE A 217 33.23 6.32 18.00
CA PHE A 217 34.14 5.34 17.40
C PHE A 217 35.48 5.39 18.14
N ILE A 218 35.49 4.79 19.32
CA ILE A 218 36.68 4.73 20.19
C ILE A 218 37.53 3.53 19.76
N PRO A 219 38.87 3.68 19.66
CA PRO A 219 39.75 2.54 19.46
C PRO A 219 39.52 1.45 20.50
N GLU A 220 39.58 0.18 20.10
CA GLU A 220 39.51 -1.01 20.99
C GLU A 220 38.11 -1.35 21.55
N GLU A 221 37.07 -0.56 21.27
CA GLU A 221 35.66 -0.92 21.56
C GLU A 221 34.92 -1.51 20.34
N ASP A 222 33.80 -2.19 20.62
CA ASP A 222 32.89 -2.65 19.57
C ASP A 222 32.33 -1.47 18.75
N ARG A 223 32.37 -1.62 17.42
CA ARG A 223 31.90 -0.55 16.52
C ARG A 223 30.41 -0.29 16.75
N PRO A 224 30.01 0.97 17.01
CA PRO A 224 28.60 1.28 17.28
C PRO A 224 27.71 1.12 16.04
N ALA A 225 28.28 1.18 14.82
CA ALA A 225 27.54 1.02 13.57
C ALA A 225 28.39 0.43 12.45
N ASP A 226 27.75 -0.31 11.55
CA ASP A 226 28.31 -0.87 10.32
C ASP A 226 28.37 0.13 9.17
N ALA A 227 27.58 1.20 9.22
CA ALA A 227 27.63 2.32 8.27
C ALA A 227 27.18 3.61 8.92
N VAL A 228 27.69 4.74 8.42
CA VAL A 228 27.32 6.09 8.90
C VAL A 228 26.74 6.94 7.76
N LEU A 229 25.62 7.59 8.03
CA LEU A 229 24.95 8.54 7.15
C LEU A 229 25.13 9.94 7.73
N PHE A 230 25.88 10.80 7.04
CA PHE A 230 26.02 12.22 7.39
C PHE A 230 25.08 13.06 6.55
N SER A 231 24.25 13.89 7.18
CA SER A 231 23.30 14.75 6.47
C SER A 231 23.74 16.21 6.48
N ALA A 232 24.08 16.75 5.31
CA ALA A 232 24.54 18.12 5.15
C ALA A 232 23.46 19.21 4.99
N PRO A 233 22.17 18.97 4.68
CA PRO A 233 21.20 20.05 4.48
C PRO A 233 21.12 21.07 5.63
N GLU A 234 21.12 20.61 6.88
CA GLU A 234 21.15 21.50 8.06
C GLU A 234 22.55 21.66 8.66
N LEU A 235 23.33 20.57 8.73
CA LEU A 235 24.64 20.56 9.38
C LEU A 235 25.77 21.15 8.50
N ALA A 236 25.53 21.33 7.21
CA ALA A 236 26.41 21.97 6.23
C ALA A 236 27.88 21.51 6.33
N SER A 237 28.80 22.42 6.63
CA SER A 237 30.24 22.13 6.74
C SER A 237 30.57 21.16 7.87
N ALA A 238 29.82 21.17 8.98
CA ALA A 238 30.08 20.26 10.10
C ALA A 238 29.87 18.79 9.68
N ALA A 239 28.87 18.51 8.84
CA ALA A 239 28.67 17.16 8.29
C ALA A 239 29.77 16.77 7.29
N LEU A 240 30.24 17.73 6.49
CA LEU A 240 31.33 17.51 5.53
C LEU A 240 32.65 17.21 6.23
N ASP A 241 33.01 18.03 7.22
CA ASP A 241 34.25 17.91 7.97
C ASP A 241 34.27 16.58 8.71
N ALA A 242 33.15 16.21 9.36
CA ALA A 242 33.02 14.92 10.01
C ALA A 242 33.08 13.75 9.02
N PHE A 243 32.43 13.84 7.87
CA PHE A 243 32.51 12.81 6.84
C PHE A 243 33.93 12.60 6.31
N ASN A 244 34.66 13.70 6.06
CA ASN A 244 36.03 13.66 5.58
C ASN A 244 36.98 13.12 6.66
N GLN A 245 36.83 13.57 7.90
CA GLN A 245 37.60 13.09 9.05
C GLN A 245 37.37 11.59 9.26
N PHE A 246 36.11 11.15 9.23
CA PHE A 246 35.73 9.74 9.33
C PHE A 246 36.33 8.89 8.20
N GLY A 247 36.58 9.47 7.03
CA GLY A 247 37.25 8.81 5.91
C GLY A 247 38.77 8.74 6.02
N SER A 248 39.41 9.70 6.67
CA SER A 248 40.86 9.75 6.83
C SER A 248 41.38 9.07 8.08
N ASP A 249 40.54 8.90 9.11
CA ASP A 249 40.92 8.26 10.36
C ASP A 249 41.16 6.75 10.15
N PRO A 250 42.36 6.22 10.49
CA PRO A 250 42.68 4.80 10.33
C PRO A 250 41.68 3.83 10.99
N HIS A 251 41.01 4.25 12.06
CA HIS A 251 40.07 3.41 12.81
C HIS A 251 38.68 3.35 12.18
N THR A 252 38.28 4.36 11.41
CA THR A 252 36.95 4.44 10.79
C THR A 252 36.98 4.41 9.27
N ALA A 253 38.16 4.52 8.64
CA ALA A 253 38.34 4.50 7.19
C ALA A 253 37.73 3.26 6.51
N ASP A 254 37.68 2.13 7.22
CA ASP A 254 37.11 0.88 6.72
C ASP A 254 35.59 0.74 6.95
N ILE A 255 34.96 1.63 7.73
CA ILE A 255 33.51 1.64 7.97
C ILE A 255 32.86 2.48 6.88
N PRO A 256 31.91 1.96 6.09
CA PRO A 256 31.23 2.74 5.07
C PRO A 256 30.57 4.03 5.57
N ALA A 257 30.68 5.10 4.79
CA ALA A 257 29.97 6.33 5.06
C ALA A 257 29.33 6.93 3.80
N ILE A 258 28.15 7.51 3.97
CA ILE A 258 27.43 8.23 2.92
C ILE A 258 27.18 9.67 3.38
N LEU A 259 27.50 10.64 2.54
CA LEU A 259 27.17 12.04 2.74
C LEU A 259 25.93 12.41 1.91
N LEU A 260 24.84 12.81 2.57
CA LEU A 260 23.63 13.33 1.95
C LEU A 260 23.79 14.84 1.76
N VAL A 261 23.62 15.33 0.54
CA VAL A 261 23.85 16.75 0.20
C VAL A 261 22.70 17.33 -0.60
N ASP A 262 22.38 18.60 -0.38
CA ASP A 262 21.50 19.33 -1.30
C ASP A 262 22.30 19.77 -2.54
N ARG A 263 21.67 19.73 -3.73
CA ARG A 263 22.31 20.16 -5.00
C ARG A 263 22.78 21.61 -4.97
N LYS A 264 22.18 22.45 -4.11
CA LYS A 264 22.58 23.85 -3.91
C LYS A 264 23.88 23.99 -3.11
N GLN A 265 24.29 22.97 -2.36
CA GLN A 265 25.49 23.00 -1.50
C GLN A 265 26.77 22.69 -2.28
N GLN A 266 27.09 23.51 -3.27
CA GLN A 266 28.26 23.32 -4.15
C GLN A 266 29.59 23.24 -3.40
N PHE A 267 29.71 23.95 -2.27
CA PHE A 267 30.88 23.86 -1.39
C PHE A 267 31.07 22.46 -0.82
N VAL A 268 30.00 21.84 -0.32
CA VAL A 268 30.02 20.48 0.25
C VAL A 268 30.33 19.47 -0.84
N ILE A 269 29.70 19.60 -2.00
CA ILE A 269 29.88 18.70 -3.15
C ILE A 269 31.34 18.70 -3.62
N ARG A 270 31.98 19.88 -3.73
CA ARG A 270 33.35 20.00 -4.24
C ARG A 270 34.42 19.48 -3.27
N ASN A 271 34.17 19.58 -1.97
CA ASN A 271 35.19 19.31 -0.94
C ASN A 271 35.02 17.94 -0.26
N ALA A 272 33.99 17.17 -0.62
CA ALA A 272 33.77 15.83 -0.09
C ALA A 272 34.74 14.81 -0.68
N LYS A 273 35.43 14.07 0.19
CA LYS A 273 36.37 13.01 -0.18
C LYS A 273 35.63 11.69 -0.38
N VAL A 274 35.25 11.41 -1.63
CA VAL A 274 34.59 10.15 -2.03
C VAL A 274 35.61 9.05 -2.37
N GLY A 275 35.19 7.79 -2.31
CA GLY A 275 36.07 6.63 -2.49
C GLY A 275 35.30 5.30 -2.39
N PRO A 276 35.99 4.15 -2.34
CA PRO A 276 35.35 2.83 -2.39
C PRO A 276 34.33 2.57 -1.27
N LYS A 277 34.56 3.16 -0.08
CA LYS A 277 33.67 3.09 1.09
C LYS A 277 33.05 4.45 1.44
N ARG A 278 33.18 5.44 0.56
CA ARG A 278 32.78 6.84 0.80
C ARG A 278 31.97 7.32 -0.37
N MET A 279 30.67 7.50 -0.16
CA MET A 279 29.75 7.90 -1.21
C MET A 279 29.04 9.19 -0.87
N MET A 280 28.58 9.88 -1.91
CA MET A 280 27.74 11.06 -1.78
C MET A 280 26.41 10.79 -2.49
N LEU A 281 25.31 11.18 -1.87
CA LEU A 281 23.97 11.12 -2.46
C LEU A 281 23.33 12.50 -2.44
N ALA A 282 22.74 12.89 -3.57
CA ALA A 282 22.08 14.18 -3.71
C ALA A 282 20.60 14.10 -3.28
N MET A 283 20.13 15.15 -2.61
CA MET A 283 18.72 15.37 -2.30
C MET A 283 17.98 15.94 -3.54
N PRO A 284 16.68 15.63 -3.74
CA PRO A 284 15.80 14.83 -2.88
C PRO A 284 16.12 13.33 -2.93
N LEU A 285 16.28 12.71 -1.75
CA LEU A 285 16.74 11.33 -1.63
C LEU A 285 15.69 10.33 -2.11
N LYS A 286 16.01 9.59 -3.17
CA LYS A 286 15.23 8.42 -3.58
C LYS A 286 15.58 7.25 -2.66
N VAL A 287 14.57 6.64 -2.04
CA VAL A 287 14.75 5.51 -1.11
C VAL A 287 15.50 4.34 -1.75
N ARG A 288 15.21 4.06 -3.02
CA ARG A 288 15.90 3.01 -3.81
C ARG A 288 17.40 3.27 -3.94
N GLU A 289 17.80 4.54 -4.07
CA GLU A 289 19.18 4.96 -4.25
C GLU A 289 19.99 4.81 -2.95
N LEU A 290 19.43 5.29 -1.82
CA LEU A 290 19.99 5.06 -0.50
C LEU A 290 20.20 3.57 -0.22
N ARG A 291 19.17 2.75 -0.50
CA ARG A 291 19.22 1.30 -0.32
C ARG A 291 20.34 0.66 -1.15
N SER A 292 20.35 0.91 -2.46
CA SER A 292 21.36 0.33 -3.36
C SER A 292 22.78 0.68 -2.95
N SER A 293 22.98 1.90 -2.44
CA SER A 293 24.27 2.37 -1.94
C SER A 293 24.65 1.66 -0.63
N LEU A 294 23.73 1.53 0.32
CA LEU A 294 23.96 0.80 1.57
C LEU A 294 24.28 -0.68 1.31
N ILE A 295 23.51 -1.37 0.44
CA ILE A 295 23.79 -2.77 0.06
C ILE A 295 25.19 -2.88 -0.55
N ARG A 296 25.51 -2.02 -1.52
CA ARG A 296 26.80 -2.04 -2.21
C ARG A 296 27.97 -1.83 -1.25
N LEU A 297 27.81 -0.92 -0.29
CA LEU A 297 28.83 -0.60 0.69
C LEU A 297 28.97 -1.64 1.80
N LEU A 298 27.89 -2.30 2.18
CA LEU A 298 27.85 -3.31 3.26
C LEU A 298 28.09 -4.74 2.78
N LYS A 299 28.10 -5.00 1.47
CA LYS A 299 28.55 -6.30 0.91
C LYS A 299 30.04 -6.48 1.24
N ARG A 300 30.34 -7.23 2.31
CA ARG A 300 31.69 -7.75 2.58
C ARG A 300 32.15 -8.50 1.33
N LYS A 301 33.31 -8.13 0.78
CA LYS A 301 34.11 -9.09 -0.01
C LYS A 301 34.39 -10.26 0.92
N THR A 302 33.71 -11.38 0.72
CA THR A 302 34.19 -12.67 1.17
C THR A 302 35.45 -12.97 0.36
N THR A 303 36.58 -12.48 0.85
CA THR A 303 37.90 -13.00 0.48
C THR A 303 38.45 -13.71 1.70
N ASN A 304 38.01 -14.94 1.91
CA ASN A 304 38.86 -16.03 2.39
C ASN A 304 39.10 -16.87 1.12
N GLY A 305 40.31 -17.12 0.62
CA GLY A 305 41.52 -17.42 1.38
C GLY A 305 41.61 -18.92 1.60
N SER A 306 41.66 -19.71 0.53
CA SER A 306 42.18 -21.09 0.50
C SER A 306 42.36 -21.52 -0.96
N ASP A 307 43.54 -21.29 -1.51
CA ASP A 307 44.21 -22.22 -2.44
C ASP A 307 45.62 -21.69 -2.71
N ALA A 308 46.49 -21.94 -1.74
CA ALA A 308 47.91 -22.10 -1.95
C ALA A 308 48.41 -23.15 -0.94
N ALA A 309 49.03 -24.20 -1.49
CA ALA A 309 49.87 -25.23 -0.85
C ALA A 309 49.16 -26.35 -0.07
N GLU A 310 49.02 -27.54 -0.66
CA GLU A 310 49.98 -28.65 -0.52
C GLU A 310 49.45 -29.97 -1.15
N GLN A 311 50.35 -30.65 -1.88
CA GLN A 311 50.28 -31.98 -2.53
C GLN A 311 49.71 -32.06 -3.95
#